data_AF-A0A1G9DYR0-F1
#
_entry.id   AF-A0A1G9DYR0-F1
#
_cell.length_a   1.000
_cell.length_b   1.000
_cell.length_c   1.000
_cell.angle_alpha   90.00
_cell.angle_beta   90.00
_cell.angle_gamma   90.00
#
_symmetry.space_group_name_H-M   'P 1'
#
loop_
_entity.id
_entity.type
_entity.pdbx_description
1 polymer ?
#
loop_
_entity_poly.entity_id
_entity_poly.type
_entity_poly.pdbx_seq_one_letter_code
_entity_poly.pdbx_strand_id
1 'polypeptide(L)'
;MAYQTGVITSAADLVVVITDFAVANGWTSNGNVLSKGDTYIRLTASSSSEVRIDSARNGNFVAPDLCVRHSRIYNTSWPTSATYHLCAFDNPDTVWCTINFAVTTHQHIGFGTIEKYGNWAGGGWFHAQHTPASADGSVCSVIDGSQQPYYPSSPRECALFWSPNMRDSWNGYYQENAASNLHCELRGYVWEPPTGTATIGVHCPTILSPIQKYNPNVFNGQTVLTPFQLFLQNTDGHYMSIGHVGHLRFVRLTNYNPGDVIELGADRWKLFPWHVKNAAYPDGKQAAYSDGNYSTGLLGVAVLYDGP
;
A
#
# COMPACT_ATOMS: atom_id res chain seq x y z
N MET A 1 -13.87 -14.29 -5.86
CA MET A 1 -13.05 -13.67 -4.78
C MET A 1 -12.84 -14.70 -3.70
N ALA A 2 -11.62 -14.88 -3.21
CA ALA A 2 -11.37 -15.65 -2.00
C ALA A 2 -11.10 -14.72 -0.82
N TYR A 3 -11.51 -15.14 0.37
CA TYR A 3 -11.33 -14.38 1.60
C TYR A 3 -10.97 -15.31 2.76
N GLN A 4 -10.00 -14.90 3.57
CA GLN A 4 -9.55 -15.60 4.77
C GLN A 4 -9.30 -14.61 5.90
N THR A 5 -9.64 -15.01 7.12
CA THR A 5 -9.32 -14.24 8.32
C THR A 5 -8.84 -15.18 9.41
N GLY A 6 -8.03 -14.64 10.33
CA GLY A 6 -7.47 -15.43 11.41
C GLY A 6 -6.56 -14.58 12.30
N VAL A 7 -5.73 -15.28 13.06
CA VAL A 7 -4.75 -14.69 13.97
C VAL A 7 -3.35 -15.03 13.48
N ILE A 8 -2.43 -14.08 13.62
CA ILE A 8 -0.99 -14.24 13.43
C ILE A 8 -0.28 -13.83 14.71
N THR A 9 0.83 -14.48 15.02
CA THR A 9 1.60 -14.18 16.25
C THR A 9 3.04 -13.74 15.95
N SER A 10 3.49 -13.84 14.70
CA SER A 10 4.85 -13.48 14.29
C SER A 10 4.93 -13.01 12.84
N ALA A 11 6.06 -12.38 12.49
CA ALA A 11 6.41 -12.07 11.10
C ALA A 11 6.44 -13.33 10.22
N ALA A 12 6.96 -14.45 10.73
CA ALA A 12 7.02 -15.71 9.99
C ALA A 12 5.61 -16.29 9.75
N ASP A 13 4.72 -16.22 10.73
CA ASP A 13 3.33 -16.67 10.58
C ASP A 13 2.63 -15.90 9.46
N LEU A 14 2.84 -14.57 9.40
CA LEU A 14 2.25 -13.73 8.36
C LEU A 14 2.73 -14.13 6.95
N VAL A 15 4.02 -14.41 6.79
CA VAL A 15 4.57 -14.88 5.51
C VAL A 15 3.93 -16.18 5.09
N VAL A 16 3.86 -17.16 5.99
CA VAL A 16 3.25 -18.48 5.71
C VAL A 16 1.78 -18.31 5.32
N VAL A 17 1.00 -17.55 6.10
CA VAL A 17 -0.42 -17.31 5.84
C VAL A 17 -0.65 -16.67 4.48
N ILE A 18 0.14 -15.65 4.11
CA ILE A 18 0.01 -14.98 2.80
C ILE A 18 0.41 -15.94 1.67
N THR A 19 1.52 -16.66 1.82
CA THR A 19 2.03 -17.60 0.81
C THR A 19 1.04 -18.74 0.55
N ASP A 20 0.56 -19.40 1.61
CA ASP A 20 -0.37 -20.52 1.49
C ASP A 20 -1.69 -20.08 0.83
N PHE A 21 -2.21 -18.92 1.24
CA PHE A 21 -3.41 -18.35 0.65
C PHE A 21 -3.20 -17.94 -0.81
N ALA A 22 -2.08 -17.33 -1.16
CA ALA A 22 -1.78 -16.99 -2.55
C ALA A 22 -1.68 -18.24 -3.43
N VAL A 23 -1.02 -19.30 -2.94
CA VAL A 23 -0.91 -20.59 -3.65
C VAL A 23 -2.27 -21.25 -3.85
N ALA A 24 -3.12 -21.25 -2.81
CA ALA A 24 -4.49 -21.73 -2.93
C ALA A 24 -5.32 -20.94 -3.96
N ASN A 25 -4.91 -19.71 -4.29
CA ASN A 25 -5.56 -18.81 -5.25
C ASN A 25 -4.76 -18.64 -6.56
N GLY A 26 -4.03 -19.69 -6.95
CA GLY A 26 -3.44 -19.80 -8.29
C GLY A 26 -2.09 -19.13 -8.48
N TRP A 27 -1.46 -18.64 -7.42
CA TRP A 27 -0.04 -18.27 -7.47
C TRP A 27 0.84 -19.53 -7.39
N THR A 28 1.96 -19.53 -8.09
CA THR A 28 2.97 -20.57 -7.98
C THR A 28 4.01 -20.16 -6.94
N SER A 29 4.37 -21.07 -6.02
CA SER A 29 5.46 -20.84 -5.07
C SER A 29 6.71 -21.62 -5.49
N ASN A 30 7.86 -20.95 -5.45
CA ASN A 30 9.18 -21.55 -5.52
C ASN A 30 10.04 -20.99 -4.38
N GLY A 31 10.06 -21.70 -3.25
CA GLY A 31 10.68 -21.21 -2.03
C GLY A 31 9.99 -19.95 -1.50
N ASN A 32 10.72 -18.84 -1.42
CA ASN A 32 10.19 -17.55 -0.97
C ASN A 32 9.66 -16.67 -2.11
N VAL A 33 9.61 -17.18 -3.34
CA VAL A 33 9.11 -16.45 -4.52
C VAL A 33 7.73 -16.97 -4.91
N LEU A 34 6.77 -16.06 -5.00
CA LEU A 34 5.44 -16.24 -5.57
C LEU A 34 5.42 -15.70 -7.01
N SER A 35 4.79 -16.40 -7.94
CA SER A 35 4.61 -15.90 -9.30
C SER A 35 3.22 -16.19 -9.87
N LYS A 36 2.72 -15.26 -10.68
CA LYS A 36 1.51 -15.40 -11.50
C LYS A 36 1.66 -14.51 -12.73
N GLY A 37 1.59 -15.12 -13.92
CA GLY A 37 1.94 -14.44 -15.17
C GLY A 37 3.37 -13.86 -15.11
N ASP A 38 3.52 -12.60 -15.49
CA ASP A 38 4.81 -11.88 -15.48
C ASP A 38 5.10 -11.16 -14.15
N THR A 39 4.38 -11.48 -13.08
CA THR A 39 4.59 -10.90 -11.75
C THR A 39 5.30 -11.88 -10.84
N TYR A 40 6.41 -11.44 -10.25
CA TYR A 40 7.25 -12.24 -9.36
C TYR A 40 7.47 -11.51 -8.05
N ILE A 41 7.02 -12.07 -6.94
CA ILE A 41 7.05 -11.45 -5.62
C ILE A 41 7.88 -12.31 -4.69
N ARG A 42 8.87 -11.73 -4.02
CA ARG A 42 9.59 -12.39 -2.94
C ARG A 42 9.04 -11.90 -1.61
N LEU A 43 8.57 -12.83 -0.78
CA LEU A 43 8.04 -12.54 0.55
C LEU A 43 8.89 -13.25 1.60
N THR A 44 9.44 -12.50 2.56
CA THR A 44 10.35 -13.06 3.58
C THR A 44 10.12 -12.45 4.95
N ALA A 45 10.34 -13.25 5.99
CA ALA A 45 10.49 -12.74 7.36
C ALA A 45 11.98 -12.49 7.60
N SER A 46 12.47 -11.29 7.22
CA SER A 46 13.90 -10.97 7.29
C SER A 46 14.44 -10.91 8.73
N SER A 47 13.55 -10.75 9.71
CA SER A 47 13.83 -10.89 11.14
C SER A 47 12.53 -11.23 11.90
N SER A 48 12.60 -11.42 13.22
CA SER A 48 11.41 -11.54 14.06
C SER A 48 10.48 -10.32 13.99
N SER A 49 11.01 -9.17 13.57
CA SER A 49 10.32 -7.89 13.57
C SER A 49 9.91 -7.41 12.18
N GLU A 50 10.33 -8.10 11.11
CA GLU A 50 10.19 -7.58 9.75
C GLU A 50 9.65 -8.64 8.79
N VAL A 51 8.56 -8.29 8.10
CA VAL A 51 8.13 -8.93 6.87
C VAL A 51 8.49 -8.03 5.70
N ARG A 52 9.31 -8.54 4.79
CA ARG A 52 9.79 -7.84 3.61
C ARG A 52 9.17 -8.41 2.35
N ILE A 53 8.80 -7.51 1.44
CA ILE A 53 8.31 -7.82 0.11
C ILE A 53 9.13 -7.10 -0.95
N ASP A 54 9.61 -7.87 -1.93
CA ASP A 54 10.39 -7.41 -3.07
C ASP A 54 9.81 -8.00 -4.35
N SER A 55 10.27 -7.50 -5.50
CA SER A 55 9.91 -8.06 -6.80
C SER A 55 11.08 -8.06 -7.77
N ALA A 56 10.96 -8.81 -8.86
CA ALA A 56 11.97 -8.91 -9.91
C ALA A 56 11.29 -8.95 -11.29
N ARG A 57 11.97 -8.42 -12.31
CA ARG A 57 11.45 -8.27 -13.67
C ARG A 57 10.96 -9.59 -14.28
N ASN A 58 11.71 -10.66 -14.04
CA ASN A 58 11.60 -11.97 -14.71
C ASN A 58 11.81 -13.14 -13.73
N GLY A 59 11.60 -12.91 -12.43
CA GLY A 59 11.86 -13.89 -11.37
C GLY A 59 13.32 -14.04 -10.96
N ASN A 60 14.25 -13.31 -11.60
CA ASN A 60 15.66 -13.29 -11.22
C ASN A 60 15.92 -12.23 -10.14
N PHE A 61 16.03 -12.63 -8.88
CA PHE A 61 16.21 -11.71 -7.74
C PHE A 61 17.68 -11.28 -7.53
N VAL A 62 18.35 -10.94 -8.62
CA VAL A 62 19.70 -10.34 -8.63
C VAL A 62 19.72 -9.15 -9.59
N ALA A 63 20.65 -8.21 -9.39
CA ALA A 63 20.80 -7.10 -10.33
C ALA A 63 21.18 -7.63 -11.73
N PRO A 64 20.62 -7.06 -12.82
CA PRO A 64 19.80 -5.85 -12.89
C PRO A 64 18.27 -6.09 -12.83
N ASP A 65 17.83 -7.33 -12.65
CA ASP A 65 16.40 -7.70 -12.73
C ASP A 65 15.64 -7.46 -11.42
N LEU A 66 16.35 -7.53 -10.29
CA LEU A 66 15.84 -7.22 -8.96
C LEU A 66 15.31 -5.79 -8.89
N CYS A 67 14.14 -5.60 -8.28
CA CYS A 67 13.70 -4.29 -7.85
C CYS A 67 14.72 -3.74 -6.84
N VAL A 68 15.31 -2.61 -7.19
CA VAL A 68 16.25 -1.86 -6.35
C VAL A 68 15.66 -1.40 -5.01
N ARG A 69 14.33 -1.52 -4.85
CA ARG A 69 13.58 -1.15 -3.66
C ARG A 69 12.83 -2.34 -3.09
N HIS A 70 12.58 -2.27 -1.80
CA HIS A 70 11.71 -3.18 -1.08
C HIS A 70 10.66 -2.43 -0.28
N SER A 71 9.59 -3.14 0.09
CA SER A 71 8.61 -2.66 1.06
C SER A 71 8.62 -3.57 2.26
N ARG A 72 8.21 -3.08 3.43
CA ARG A 72 8.20 -3.89 4.64
C ARG A 72 7.08 -3.53 5.61
N ILE A 73 6.55 -4.56 6.27
CA ILE A 73 5.91 -4.43 7.58
C ILE A 73 7.01 -4.57 8.63
N TYR A 74 7.14 -3.58 9.51
CA TYR A 74 8.08 -3.62 10.62
C TYR A 74 7.33 -3.43 11.93
N ASN A 75 7.46 -4.37 12.85
CA ASN A 75 6.91 -4.30 14.20
C ASN A 75 7.86 -4.99 15.17
N THR A 76 8.40 -4.25 16.14
CA THR A 76 9.33 -4.79 17.15
C THR A 76 8.67 -5.71 18.16
N SER A 77 7.34 -5.70 18.26
CA SER A 77 6.57 -6.55 19.15
C SER A 77 5.27 -6.97 18.48
N TRP A 78 5.25 -8.18 17.93
CA TRP A 78 4.06 -8.76 17.33
C TRP A 78 3.04 -9.13 18.42
N PRO A 79 1.83 -8.55 18.40
CA PRO A 79 0.78 -8.92 19.34
C PRO A 79 0.38 -10.38 19.13
N THR A 80 0.21 -11.12 20.22
CA THR A 80 -0.26 -12.52 20.18
C THR A 80 -1.70 -12.67 19.69
N SER A 81 -2.41 -11.56 19.51
CA SER A 81 -3.80 -11.49 19.05
C SER A 81 -3.95 -10.59 17.81
N ALA A 82 -2.88 -10.39 17.03
CA ALA A 82 -2.98 -9.65 15.79
C ALA A 82 -3.87 -10.43 14.81
N THR A 83 -4.90 -9.78 14.30
CA THR A 83 -5.84 -10.40 13.35
C THR A 83 -5.54 -9.93 11.94
N TYR A 84 -5.93 -10.72 10.94
CA TYR A 84 -5.78 -10.34 9.54
C TYR A 84 -7.06 -10.55 8.73
N HIS A 85 -7.19 -9.78 7.67
CA HIS A 85 -8.17 -9.94 6.60
C HIS A 85 -7.42 -10.05 5.29
N LEU A 86 -7.47 -11.23 4.69
CA LEU A 86 -6.75 -11.57 3.47
C LEU A 86 -7.74 -11.85 2.36
N CYS A 87 -7.48 -11.29 1.19
CA CYS A 87 -8.34 -11.44 0.02
C CYS A 87 -7.51 -11.65 -1.25
N ALA A 88 -8.07 -12.45 -2.16
CA ALA A 88 -7.51 -12.68 -3.48
C ALA A 88 -8.57 -12.43 -4.56
N PHE A 89 -8.13 -11.77 -5.62
CA PHE A 89 -8.92 -11.42 -6.78
C PHE A 89 -8.19 -11.81 -8.06
N ASP A 90 -8.97 -12.04 -9.11
CA ASP A 90 -8.50 -12.24 -10.48
C ASP A 90 -8.96 -11.04 -11.33
N ASN A 91 -8.25 -10.78 -12.43
CA ASN A 91 -8.59 -9.76 -13.44
C ASN A 91 -8.89 -8.34 -12.87
N PRO A 92 -7.87 -7.58 -12.43
CA PRO A 92 -6.46 -7.97 -12.34
C PRO A 92 -6.16 -8.83 -11.10
N ASP A 93 -5.07 -9.59 -11.16
CA ASP A 93 -4.62 -10.41 -10.04
C ASP A 93 -4.26 -9.52 -8.85
N THR A 94 -4.81 -9.79 -7.68
CA THR A 94 -4.48 -9.02 -6.47
C THR A 94 -4.57 -9.91 -5.24
N VAL A 95 -3.54 -9.86 -4.40
CA VAL A 95 -3.56 -10.40 -3.04
C VAL A 95 -3.38 -9.22 -2.09
N TRP A 96 -4.32 -9.04 -1.17
CA TRP A 96 -4.29 -7.93 -0.22
C TRP A 96 -4.57 -8.41 1.20
N CYS A 97 -3.68 -8.05 2.12
CA CYS A 97 -3.76 -8.35 3.53
C CYS A 97 -3.86 -7.05 4.33
N THR A 98 -4.96 -6.91 5.09
CA THR A 98 -5.07 -5.92 6.16
C THR A 98 -4.81 -6.61 7.48
N ILE A 99 -3.86 -6.08 8.25
CA ILE A 99 -3.49 -6.59 9.57
C ILE A 99 -3.97 -5.59 10.62
N ASN A 100 -4.66 -6.07 11.65
CA ASN A 100 -5.04 -5.28 12.82
C ASN A 100 -4.15 -5.65 14.00
N PHE A 101 -3.21 -4.76 14.32
CA PHE A 101 -2.36 -4.75 15.49
C PHE A 101 -3.06 -4.01 16.63
N ALA A 102 -3.28 -4.68 17.75
CA ALA A 102 -3.78 -4.06 18.98
C ALA A 102 -5.12 -3.29 18.83
N VAL A 103 -6.05 -3.82 18.04
CA VAL A 103 -7.45 -3.34 17.83
C VAL A 103 -7.57 -2.03 17.05
N THR A 104 -6.70 -1.05 17.29
CA THR A 104 -6.80 0.29 16.69
C THR A 104 -5.80 0.55 15.56
N THR A 105 -4.73 -0.24 15.47
CA THR A 105 -3.61 0.03 14.57
C THR A 105 -3.61 -0.95 13.41
N HIS A 106 -3.71 -0.41 12.20
CA HIS A 106 -3.76 -1.21 10.99
C HIS A 106 -2.48 -1.05 10.18
N GLN A 107 -2.10 -2.11 9.48
CA GLN A 107 -1.10 -2.06 8.43
C GLN A 107 -1.54 -2.93 7.26
N HIS A 108 -0.97 -2.67 6.11
CA HIS A 108 -1.32 -3.36 4.88
C HIS A 108 -0.10 -3.89 4.16
N ILE A 109 -0.25 -5.08 3.59
CA ILE A 109 0.69 -5.68 2.66
C ILE A 109 -0.10 -6.30 1.51
N GLY A 110 0.36 -6.11 0.29
CA GLY A 110 -0.31 -6.65 -0.88
C GLY A 110 0.53 -6.56 -2.14
N PHE A 111 0.09 -7.28 -3.15
CA PHE A 111 0.76 -7.35 -4.44
C PHE A 111 -0.21 -7.83 -5.51
N GLY A 112 0.14 -7.62 -6.76
CA GLY A 112 -0.73 -8.01 -7.86
C GLY A 112 -0.29 -7.42 -9.18
N THR A 113 -1.23 -7.38 -10.12
CA THR A 113 -1.11 -6.66 -11.38
C THR A 113 -2.06 -5.47 -11.40
N ILE A 114 -1.76 -4.47 -12.21
CA ILE A 114 -2.67 -3.35 -12.48
C ILE A 114 -3.45 -3.62 -13.77
N GLU A 115 -4.61 -2.97 -13.90
CA GLU A 115 -5.23 -2.80 -15.20
C GLU A 115 -4.50 -1.69 -15.95
N LYS A 116 -3.84 -2.03 -17.06
CA LYS A 116 -2.95 -1.13 -17.79
C LYS A 116 -3.70 -0.30 -18.81
N TYR A 117 -3.31 0.96 -18.94
CA TYR A 117 -3.65 1.80 -20.08
C TYR A 117 -2.49 1.80 -21.08
N GLY A 118 -2.76 1.35 -22.30
CA GLY A 118 -1.75 1.16 -23.33
C GLY A 118 -1.01 -0.17 -23.22
N ASN A 119 -0.10 -0.41 -24.18
CA ASN A 119 0.69 -1.63 -24.26
C ASN A 119 2.14 -1.36 -23.88
N TRP A 120 2.55 -1.81 -22.70
CA TRP A 120 3.91 -1.68 -22.17
C TRP A 120 4.22 -2.86 -21.23
N ALA A 121 5.50 -3.18 -21.07
CA ALA A 121 5.96 -4.34 -20.30
C ALA A 121 5.93 -4.09 -18.78
N GLY A 122 5.60 -5.13 -18.02
CA GLY A 122 5.33 -5.05 -16.59
C GLY A 122 3.85 -4.91 -16.27
N GLY A 123 3.55 -4.25 -15.15
CA GLY A 123 2.22 -4.08 -14.57
C GLY A 123 2.10 -4.73 -13.19
N GLY A 124 3.09 -5.53 -12.78
CA GLY A 124 3.19 -6.08 -11.43
C GLY A 124 3.50 -4.98 -10.41
N TRP A 125 2.82 -5.00 -9.28
CA TRP A 125 3.03 -4.06 -8.18
C TRP A 125 3.14 -4.80 -6.85
N PHE A 126 3.77 -4.15 -5.89
CA PHE A 126 3.81 -4.61 -4.52
C PHE A 126 3.77 -3.43 -3.55
N HIS A 127 3.24 -3.71 -2.37
CA HIS A 127 3.09 -2.75 -1.31
C HIS A 127 3.25 -3.39 0.06
N ALA A 128 3.94 -2.69 0.96
CA ALA A 128 3.86 -2.96 2.38
C ALA A 128 4.12 -1.69 3.18
N GLN A 129 3.25 -1.45 4.16
CA GLN A 129 3.34 -0.29 5.03
C GLN A 129 4.36 -0.47 6.13
N HIS A 130 5.30 0.46 6.20
CA HIS A 130 6.29 0.51 7.27
C HIS A 130 5.77 1.30 8.49
N THR A 131 5.41 0.67 9.62
CA THR A 131 5.24 1.32 10.97
C THR A 131 4.87 0.31 12.07
N PRO A 132 5.45 0.33 13.29
CA PRO A 132 5.34 1.46 14.22
C PRO A 132 6.68 1.82 14.91
N ALA A 133 6.80 3.04 15.42
CA ALA A 133 7.93 3.51 16.23
C ALA A 133 9.31 3.57 15.52
N SER A 134 9.54 4.62 14.76
CA SER A 134 10.79 5.36 14.95
C SER A 134 10.44 6.83 15.02
N ALA A 135 11.23 7.59 15.76
CA ALA A 135 11.03 9.00 16.01
C ALA A 135 10.96 9.89 14.75
N ASP A 136 11.17 9.31 13.57
CA ASP A 136 11.12 9.95 12.26
C ASP A 136 9.98 9.39 11.40
N GLY A 137 8.95 10.20 11.15
CA GLY A 137 8.01 9.94 10.05
C GLY A 137 6.66 10.63 10.14
N SER A 138 6.32 11.45 9.14
CA SER A 138 4.95 11.90 8.89
C SER A 138 4.10 10.76 8.35
N VAL A 139 2.82 10.72 8.75
CA VAL A 139 1.81 9.81 8.21
C VAL A 139 1.18 10.41 6.95
N CYS A 140 0.55 9.59 6.10
CA CYS A 140 -0.35 10.05 5.04
C CYS A 140 -1.31 11.11 5.58
N SER A 141 -1.23 12.31 5.02
CA SER A 141 -2.12 13.42 5.29
C SER A 141 -2.69 13.97 3.99
N VAL A 142 -3.97 14.35 3.96
CA VAL A 142 -4.54 15.02 2.78
C VAL A 142 -3.84 16.35 2.60
N ILE A 143 -3.05 16.45 1.54
CA ILE A 143 -2.31 17.65 1.18
C ILE A 143 -3.33 18.73 0.81
N ASP A 144 -3.37 19.83 1.57
CA ASP A 144 -3.90 21.08 1.03
C ASP A 144 -2.90 21.64 0.02
N GLY A 145 -3.36 22.20 -1.10
CA GLY A 145 -2.49 22.68 -2.19
C GLY A 145 -1.46 23.76 -1.79
N SER A 146 -1.44 24.19 -0.53
CA SER A 146 -0.48 25.10 0.08
C SER A 146 0.52 24.43 1.04
N GLN A 147 0.25 23.20 1.50
CA GLN A 147 1.17 22.43 2.32
C GLN A 147 2.00 21.53 1.42
N GLN A 148 3.11 22.09 0.94
CA GLN A 148 4.27 21.25 0.61
C GLN A 148 4.45 20.24 1.75
N PRO A 149 4.73 18.95 1.47
CA PRO A 149 5.12 18.03 2.52
C PRO A 149 6.21 18.74 3.32
N TYR A 150 5.97 19.05 4.59
CA TYR A 150 7.09 19.43 5.44
C TYR A 150 8.03 18.23 5.36
N TYR A 151 9.25 18.46 4.87
CA TYR A 151 10.22 17.44 4.48
C TYR A 151 11.14 17.11 5.67
N PRO A 152 10.80 16.17 6.58
CA PRO A 152 11.82 15.48 7.32
C PRO A 152 12.47 14.44 6.40
N SER A 153 13.73 14.11 6.69
CA SER A 153 14.63 13.25 5.92
C SER A 153 14.20 11.78 5.77
N SER A 154 13.00 11.38 6.19
CA SER A 154 12.51 10.00 6.10
C SER A 154 10.96 9.90 6.14
N PRO A 155 10.23 10.44 5.15
CA PRO A 155 8.78 10.27 5.10
C PRO A 155 8.46 8.80 4.76
N ARG A 156 7.52 8.19 5.48
CA ARG A 156 7.15 6.77 5.34
C ARG A 156 5.73 6.66 4.82
N GLU A 157 5.58 6.03 3.66
CA GLU A 157 4.26 5.80 3.04
C GLU A 157 3.45 4.82 3.89
N CYS A 158 2.21 5.19 4.20
CA CYS A 158 1.23 4.29 4.82
C CYS A 158 0.00 4.04 3.94
N ALA A 159 -0.02 4.57 2.71
CA ALA A 159 -1.08 4.36 1.75
C ALA A 159 -0.50 3.98 0.38
N LEU A 160 -1.19 3.11 -0.32
CA LEU A 160 -0.79 2.58 -1.63
C LEU A 160 -0.64 3.72 -2.66
N PHE A 161 0.55 3.82 -3.26
CA PHE A 161 0.95 4.84 -4.24
C PHE A 161 0.67 6.29 -3.78
N TRP A 162 0.88 6.58 -2.49
CA TRP A 162 0.52 7.89 -1.93
C TRP A 162 1.42 9.05 -2.37
N SER A 163 2.73 8.84 -2.44
CA SER A 163 3.69 9.88 -2.76
C SER A 163 4.79 9.35 -3.68
N PRO A 164 5.20 10.12 -4.70
CA PRO A 164 6.31 9.72 -5.57
C PRO A 164 7.70 9.91 -4.95
N ASN A 165 7.81 10.59 -3.79
CA ASN A 165 9.06 11.21 -3.35
C ASN A 165 9.71 10.55 -2.12
N MET A 166 9.28 9.35 -1.72
CA MET A 166 9.70 8.79 -0.43
C MET A 166 10.99 7.95 -0.50
N ARG A 167 11.84 8.17 0.53
CA ARG A 167 13.14 7.53 0.77
C ARG A 167 13.17 7.15 2.25
N ASP A 168 13.35 5.88 2.58
CA ASP A 168 13.79 5.49 3.94
C ASP A 168 15.32 5.59 3.98
N SER A 169 15.84 6.45 4.85
CA SER A 169 17.27 6.62 5.06
C SER A 169 17.68 5.90 6.34
N TRP A 170 18.05 4.63 6.24
CA TRP A 170 18.86 3.98 7.26
C TRP A 170 20.23 3.67 6.62
N ASN A 171 21.28 4.38 7.06
CA ASN A 171 22.68 4.08 6.76
C ASN A 171 23.30 4.61 5.44
N GLY A 172 22.88 5.78 4.95
CA GLY A 172 23.59 6.50 3.87
C GLY A 172 23.41 5.97 2.44
N TYR A 173 22.75 4.82 2.27
CA TYR A 173 22.24 4.31 1.00
C TYR A 173 20.79 4.77 0.82
N TYR A 174 20.62 5.99 0.31
CA TYR A 174 19.37 6.76 0.31
C TYR A 174 18.18 6.22 -0.54
N GLN A 175 18.04 4.92 -0.81
CA GLN A 175 17.25 4.48 -1.97
C GLN A 175 16.47 3.17 -1.83
N GLU A 176 16.48 2.50 -0.67
CA GLU A 176 16.10 1.08 -0.64
C GLU A 176 14.65 0.79 -0.25
N ASN A 177 13.93 1.72 0.41
CA ASN A 177 12.54 1.45 0.81
C ASN A 177 11.55 2.46 0.21
N ALA A 178 10.54 1.93 -0.45
CA ALA A 178 9.29 2.62 -0.79
C ALA A 178 8.14 1.71 -0.39
N ALA A 179 7.05 2.24 0.17
CA ALA A 179 5.95 1.37 0.55
C ALA A 179 5.21 0.82 -0.67
N SER A 180 5.29 1.48 -1.82
CA SER A 180 4.61 1.05 -3.05
C SER A 180 5.58 1.09 -4.22
N ASN A 181 5.59 0.03 -5.02
CA ASN A 181 6.47 -0.10 -6.18
C ASN A 181 5.70 -0.70 -7.36
N LEU A 182 6.03 -0.25 -8.57
CA LEU A 182 5.45 -0.74 -9.81
C LEU A 182 6.54 -1.17 -10.77
N HIS A 183 6.42 -2.38 -11.32
CA HIS A 183 7.15 -2.81 -12.50
C HIS A 183 6.52 -2.13 -13.71
N CYS A 184 7.19 -1.15 -14.30
CA CYS A 184 6.77 -0.62 -15.58
C CYS A 184 7.98 -0.20 -16.43
N GLU A 185 8.08 -0.79 -17.61
CA GLU A 185 9.14 -0.49 -18.56
C GLU A 185 8.80 0.74 -19.39
N LEU A 186 8.78 1.91 -18.74
CA LEU A 186 8.45 3.20 -19.35
C LEU A 186 9.59 4.19 -19.13
N ARG A 187 9.84 5.05 -20.12
CA ARG A 187 10.86 6.13 -20.06
C ARG A 187 12.29 5.63 -19.81
N GLY A 188 12.57 4.35 -20.13
CA GLY A 188 13.88 3.73 -19.93
C GLY A 188 14.13 3.19 -18.52
N TYR A 189 13.15 3.29 -17.62
CA TYR A 189 13.18 2.66 -16.31
C TYR A 189 12.44 1.32 -16.33
N VAL A 190 12.75 0.47 -15.37
CA VAL A 190 12.13 -0.86 -15.18
C VAL A 190 11.17 -0.82 -14.00
N TRP A 191 11.59 -0.12 -12.95
CA TRP A 191 10.88 -0.01 -11.69
C TRP A 191 10.59 1.45 -11.40
N GLU A 192 9.36 1.71 -10.97
CA GLU A 192 8.96 3.00 -10.45
C GLU A 192 8.67 2.90 -8.95
N PRO A 193 9.21 3.84 -8.14
CA PRO A 193 10.04 4.98 -8.55
C PRO A 193 11.51 4.57 -8.88
N PRO A 194 12.23 5.27 -9.79
CA PRO A 194 13.62 4.96 -10.12
C PRO A 194 14.56 5.24 -8.95
N THR A 195 15.78 4.68 -8.98
CA THR A 195 16.83 5.05 -8.02
C THR A 195 17.30 6.49 -8.21
N GLY A 196 17.39 7.25 -7.11
CA GLY A 196 18.06 8.55 -7.10
C GLY A 196 17.24 9.73 -7.63
N THR A 197 16.02 9.52 -8.09
CA THR A 197 15.12 10.60 -8.55
C THR A 197 13.99 10.82 -7.56
N ALA A 198 13.88 12.03 -7.02
CA ALA A 198 12.91 12.41 -5.99
C ALA A 198 11.66 13.12 -6.55
N THR A 199 11.41 13.03 -7.85
CA THR A 199 10.26 13.69 -8.52
C THR A 199 9.55 12.78 -9.53
N ILE A 200 10.15 11.63 -9.84
CA ILE A 200 9.69 10.71 -10.88
C ILE A 200 9.21 9.45 -10.17
N GLY A 201 7.90 9.25 -10.13
CA GLY A 201 7.31 8.07 -9.50
C GLY A 201 5.81 8.00 -9.74
N VAL A 202 5.26 6.79 -9.59
CA VAL A 202 3.83 6.54 -9.69
C VAL A 202 3.13 7.11 -8.48
N HIS A 203 2.07 7.86 -8.70
CA HIS A 203 1.22 8.33 -7.62
C HIS A 203 -0.23 8.43 -8.04
N CYS A 204 -1.10 8.28 -7.06
CA CYS A 204 -2.55 8.33 -7.23
C CYS A 204 -3.21 9.51 -6.50
N PRO A 205 -2.96 9.75 -5.20
CA PRO A 205 -3.87 10.56 -4.40
C PRO A 205 -3.56 12.04 -4.42
N THR A 206 -2.39 12.52 -4.86
CA THR A 206 -2.16 13.97 -5.04
C THR A 206 -3.11 14.56 -6.08
N ILE A 207 -3.44 13.80 -7.12
CA ILE A 207 -4.36 14.21 -8.18
C ILE A 207 -5.82 14.03 -7.75
N LEU A 208 -6.12 13.03 -6.90
CA LEU A 208 -7.46 12.76 -6.38
C LEU A 208 -7.74 13.41 -5.01
N SER A 209 -6.78 14.15 -4.45
CA SER A 209 -6.86 14.73 -3.10
C SER A 209 -8.05 15.66 -2.91
N PRO A 210 -8.51 16.45 -3.90
CA PRO A 210 -9.68 17.30 -3.70
C PRO A 210 -10.94 16.48 -3.43
N ILE A 211 -11.12 15.36 -4.15
CA ILE A 211 -12.28 14.49 -3.93
C ILE A 211 -12.24 13.95 -2.51
N GLN A 212 -11.08 13.49 -2.04
CA GLN A 212 -10.92 13.02 -0.67
C GLN A 212 -11.18 14.14 0.35
N LYS A 213 -10.71 15.37 0.11
CA LYS A 213 -10.90 16.53 1.01
C LYS A 213 -12.38 16.86 1.25
N TYR A 214 -13.20 16.82 0.21
CA TYR A 214 -14.62 17.17 0.28
C TYR A 214 -15.54 16.00 0.66
N ASN A 215 -14.97 14.89 1.15
CA ASN A 215 -15.75 13.79 1.71
C ASN A 215 -15.99 13.97 3.23
N PRO A 216 -17.16 13.54 3.73
CA PRO A 216 -18.27 12.88 3.02
C PRO A 216 -19.18 13.86 2.26
N ASN A 217 -20.02 13.34 1.36
CA ASN A 217 -21.02 14.14 0.67
C ASN A 217 -21.98 14.78 1.69
N VAL A 218 -22.03 16.11 1.74
CA VAL A 218 -22.85 16.86 2.71
C VAL A 218 -24.35 16.66 2.54
N PHE A 219 -24.83 16.24 1.37
CA PHE A 219 -26.24 16.03 1.11
C PHE A 219 -26.79 14.77 1.79
N ASN A 220 -26.02 13.68 1.82
CA ASN A 220 -26.49 12.37 2.29
C ASN A 220 -25.55 11.68 3.29
N GLY A 221 -24.42 12.31 3.65
CA GLY A 221 -23.43 11.77 4.58
C GLY A 221 -22.65 10.56 4.06
N GLN A 222 -22.82 10.16 2.79
CA GLN A 222 -22.12 9.02 2.22
C GLN A 222 -20.69 9.36 1.82
N THR A 223 -19.79 8.38 1.95
CA THR A 223 -18.43 8.49 1.41
C THR A 223 -18.42 8.08 -0.06
N VAL A 224 -17.58 8.75 -0.85
CA VAL A 224 -17.28 8.42 -2.23
C VAL A 224 -16.05 7.53 -2.26
N LEU A 225 -16.19 6.34 -2.83
CA LEU A 225 -15.05 5.48 -3.14
C LEU A 225 -14.35 5.96 -4.41
N THR A 226 -13.05 6.24 -4.34
CA THR A 226 -12.28 6.63 -5.53
C THR A 226 -11.29 5.55 -5.93
N PRO A 227 -11.14 5.25 -7.23
CA PRO A 227 -10.17 4.27 -7.71
C PRO A 227 -8.72 4.71 -7.43
N PHE A 228 -7.83 3.73 -7.33
CA PHE A 228 -6.38 3.99 -7.33
C PHE A 228 -5.88 4.21 -8.76
N GLN A 229 -6.25 5.35 -9.34
CA GLN A 229 -5.78 5.77 -10.66
C GLN A 229 -4.29 6.13 -10.63
N LEU A 230 -3.48 5.44 -11.40
CA LEU A 230 -2.03 5.61 -11.40
C LEU A 230 -1.61 6.64 -12.45
N PHE A 231 -0.88 7.64 -11.99
CA PHE A 231 -0.28 8.66 -12.84
C PHE A 231 1.23 8.64 -12.70
N LEU A 232 1.88 8.98 -13.81
CA LEU A 232 3.32 8.97 -13.94
C LEU A 232 3.76 10.28 -14.58
N GLN A 233 4.75 10.97 -13.99
CA GLN A 233 5.22 12.25 -14.50
C GLN A 233 6.23 12.06 -15.63
N ASN A 234 5.93 12.43 -16.87
CA ASN A 234 6.88 12.41 -17.96
C ASN A 234 8.04 13.42 -17.74
N THR A 235 9.14 13.27 -18.49
CA THR A 235 10.36 14.09 -18.32
C THR A 235 10.16 15.58 -18.62
N ASP A 236 9.12 15.92 -19.38
CA ASP A 236 8.68 17.28 -19.68
C ASP A 236 7.77 17.87 -18.58
N GLY A 237 7.49 17.12 -17.51
CA GLY A 237 6.70 17.54 -16.36
C GLY A 237 5.21 17.22 -16.45
N HIS A 238 4.70 16.75 -17.59
CA HIS A 238 3.30 16.38 -17.75
C HIS A 238 2.97 15.03 -17.10
N TYR A 239 1.71 14.83 -16.72
CA TYR A 239 1.24 13.57 -16.16
C TYR A 239 0.57 12.69 -17.21
N MET A 240 0.97 11.43 -17.27
CA MET A 240 0.33 10.40 -18.06
C MET A 240 -0.36 9.39 -17.15
N SER A 241 -1.60 9.03 -17.50
CA SER A 241 -2.32 7.98 -16.81
C SER A 241 -1.92 6.62 -17.37
N ILE A 242 -1.46 5.72 -16.50
CA ILE A 242 -0.87 4.43 -16.93
C ILE A 242 -1.74 3.22 -16.60
N GLY A 243 -2.78 3.40 -15.79
CA GLY A 243 -3.66 2.31 -15.38
C GLY A 243 -4.26 2.55 -14.00
N HIS A 244 -4.85 1.52 -13.41
CA HIS A 244 -5.36 1.56 -12.04
C HIS A 244 -5.20 0.22 -11.30
N VAL A 245 -5.20 0.29 -9.97
CA VAL A 245 -5.29 -0.92 -9.14
C VAL A 245 -6.75 -1.36 -9.06
N GLY A 246 -7.00 -2.64 -9.38
CA GLY A 246 -8.33 -3.26 -9.24
C GLY A 246 -8.69 -3.50 -7.78
N HIS A 247 -9.99 -3.72 -7.51
CA HIS A 247 -10.51 -4.28 -6.23
C HIS A 247 -10.27 -3.49 -4.94
N LEU A 248 -9.54 -2.37 -5.01
CA LEU A 248 -9.27 -1.46 -3.90
C LEU A 248 -9.76 -0.05 -4.27
N ARG A 249 -10.26 0.70 -3.28
CA ARG A 249 -10.63 2.12 -3.43
C ARG A 249 -10.13 2.94 -2.25
N PHE A 250 -9.80 4.20 -2.47
CA PHE A 250 -9.65 5.16 -1.39
C PHE A 250 -11.01 5.54 -0.82
N VAL A 251 -11.06 5.73 0.49
CA VAL A 251 -12.30 6.05 1.21
C VAL A 251 -12.02 6.98 2.39
N ARG A 252 -13.03 7.77 2.77
CA ARG A 252 -13.07 8.45 4.07
C ARG A 252 -13.97 7.73 5.07
N LEU A 253 -13.42 7.45 6.23
CA LEU A 253 -14.05 6.72 7.32
C LEU A 253 -14.84 7.61 8.29
N THR A 254 -15.30 8.78 7.84
CA THR A 254 -15.95 9.78 8.70
C THR A 254 -17.11 9.20 9.49
N ASN A 255 -17.96 8.41 8.82
CA ASN A 255 -19.16 7.82 9.41
C ASN A 255 -19.07 6.29 9.53
N TYR A 256 -17.87 5.71 9.40
CA TYR A 256 -17.68 4.25 9.32
C TYR A 256 -16.59 3.78 10.26
N ASN A 257 -16.81 2.66 10.95
CA ASN A 257 -15.81 2.01 11.78
C ASN A 257 -14.89 1.09 10.96
N PRO A 258 -13.65 0.85 11.42
CA PRO A 258 -12.80 -0.18 10.84
C PRO A 258 -13.52 -1.54 10.84
N GLY A 259 -13.54 -2.21 9.69
CA GLY A 259 -14.21 -3.48 9.48
C GLY A 259 -15.66 -3.39 9.00
N ASP A 260 -16.26 -2.19 8.99
CA ASP A 260 -17.61 -2.00 8.45
C ASP A 260 -17.66 -2.39 6.96
N VAL A 261 -18.83 -2.89 6.55
CA VAL A 261 -19.12 -3.25 5.15
C VAL A 261 -20.18 -2.29 4.62
N ILE A 262 -19.89 -1.68 3.48
CA ILE A 262 -20.85 -0.84 2.75
C ILE A 262 -21.27 -1.52 1.45
N GLU A 263 -22.48 -1.24 1.00
CA GLU A 263 -23.04 -1.76 -0.26
C GLU A 263 -23.18 -0.62 -1.25
N LEU A 264 -22.65 -0.80 -2.46
CA LEU A 264 -22.75 0.14 -3.57
C LEU A 264 -23.23 -0.62 -4.80
N GLY A 265 -24.55 -0.62 -5.02
CA GLY A 265 -25.16 -1.46 -6.04
C GLY A 265 -25.05 -2.94 -5.65
N ALA A 266 -24.48 -3.76 -6.52
CA ALA A 266 -24.24 -5.18 -6.26
C ALA A 266 -22.92 -5.43 -5.49
N ASP A 267 -22.01 -4.45 -5.47
CA ASP A 267 -20.69 -4.61 -4.87
C ASP A 267 -20.73 -4.28 -3.39
N ARG A 268 -20.01 -5.07 -2.62
CA ARG A 268 -19.83 -4.89 -1.18
C ARG A 268 -18.38 -4.56 -0.89
N TRP A 269 -18.13 -3.60 -0.01
CA TRP A 269 -16.80 -3.08 0.28
C TRP A 269 -16.54 -3.06 1.77
N LYS A 270 -15.47 -3.72 2.21
CA LYS A 270 -15.02 -3.72 3.60
C LYS A 270 -14.00 -2.62 3.83
N LEU A 271 -14.19 -1.84 4.88
CA LEU A 271 -13.47 -0.59 5.10
C LEU A 271 -12.39 -0.72 6.17
N PHE A 272 -11.19 -0.20 5.92
CA PHE A 272 -10.10 -0.21 6.89
C PHE A 272 -9.35 1.14 6.88
N PRO A 273 -8.88 1.63 8.04
CA PRO A 273 -8.00 2.78 8.08
C PRO A 273 -6.63 2.39 7.54
N TRP A 274 -5.93 3.33 6.90
CA TRP A 274 -4.55 3.10 6.48
C TRP A 274 -3.60 2.88 7.66
N HIS A 275 -3.88 3.45 8.83
CA HIS A 275 -3.11 3.16 10.03
C HIS A 275 -3.97 3.22 11.30
N VAL A 276 -4.10 4.42 11.88
CA VAL A 276 -4.90 4.67 13.07
C VAL A 276 -5.99 5.65 12.69
N LYS A 277 -7.26 5.25 12.88
CA LYS A 277 -8.40 6.15 12.70
C LYS A 277 -8.41 7.20 13.81
N ASN A 278 -8.51 8.48 13.45
CA ASN A 278 -8.65 9.57 14.42
C ASN A 278 -9.51 10.71 13.86
N ALA A 279 -10.72 10.88 14.43
CA ALA A 279 -11.64 11.94 14.01
C ALA A 279 -11.22 13.34 14.45
N ALA A 280 -10.35 13.48 15.46
CA ALA A 280 -9.82 14.79 15.87
C ALA A 280 -8.81 15.36 14.86
N TYR A 281 -8.26 14.51 13.98
CA TYR A 281 -7.35 14.90 12.91
C TYR A 281 -7.81 14.28 11.58
N PRO A 282 -8.94 14.72 10.99
CA PRO A 282 -9.55 14.10 9.81
C PRO A 282 -8.59 13.88 8.64
N ASP A 283 -7.69 14.83 8.43
CA ASP A 283 -6.71 14.85 7.34
C ASP A 283 -5.37 14.20 7.71
N GLY A 284 -5.32 13.45 8.82
CA GLY A 284 -4.10 12.86 9.35
C GLY A 284 -3.45 13.75 10.41
N LYS A 285 -2.80 13.11 11.39
CA LYS A 285 -2.01 13.79 12.41
C LYS A 285 -0.53 13.60 12.11
N GLN A 286 0.13 14.69 11.71
CA GLN A 286 1.58 14.77 11.80
C GLN A 286 1.95 15.04 13.27
N ALA A 287 2.64 14.11 13.93
CA ALA A 287 3.14 14.33 15.27
C ALA A 287 4.59 14.83 15.24
N ALA A 288 4.94 15.69 16.20
CA ALA A 288 6.33 15.98 16.49
C ALA A 288 7.04 14.71 16.97
N TYR A 289 8.36 14.65 16.73
CA TYR A 289 9.30 13.57 17.02
C TYR A 289 9.10 12.86 18.39
N SER A 290 8.59 13.56 19.41
CA SER A 290 8.47 13.11 20.80
C SER A 290 7.17 12.37 21.15
N ASP A 291 6.11 12.50 20.37
CA ASP A 291 4.76 12.21 20.89
C ASP A 291 4.25 10.80 20.56
N GLY A 292 4.93 10.07 19.66
CA GLY A 292 4.61 8.69 19.28
C GLY A 292 3.20 8.45 18.71
N ASN A 293 2.42 9.51 18.52
CA ASN A 293 0.98 9.45 18.22
C ASN A 293 0.71 9.80 16.75
N TYR A 294 0.94 8.82 15.88
CA TYR A 294 0.76 8.90 14.43
C TYR A 294 -0.64 8.43 14.01
N SER A 295 -1.30 9.15 13.09
CA SER A 295 -2.63 8.77 12.61
C SER A 295 -2.87 9.21 11.17
N THR A 296 -3.54 8.36 10.39
CA THR A 296 -4.02 8.67 9.02
C THR A 296 -5.34 9.42 9.03
N GLY A 297 -5.83 9.80 10.23
CA GLY A 297 -7.07 10.52 10.38
C GLY A 297 -8.26 9.68 10.00
N LEU A 298 -9.02 10.14 9.02
CA LEU A 298 -10.17 9.41 8.47
C LEU A 298 -9.85 8.77 7.12
N LEU A 299 -8.59 8.78 6.69
CA LEU A 299 -8.17 8.15 5.44
C LEU A 299 -8.08 6.63 5.58
N GLY A 300 -8.65 5.93 4.60
CA GLY A 300 -8.63 4.49 4.57
C GLY A 300 -8.65 3.90 3.17
N VAL A 301 -8.71 2.58 3.17
CA VAL A 301 -8.88 1.72 2.00
C VAL A 301 -10.21 0.97 2.14
N ALA A 302 -10.96 0.94 1.05
CA ALA A 302 -12.09 0.04 0.86
C ALA A 302 -11.63 -1.12 -0.02
N VAL A 303 -11.87 -2.34 0.47
CA VAL A 303 -11.49 -3.59 -0.20
C VAL A 303 -12.77 -4.28 -0.64
N LEU A 304 -12.85 -4.68 -1.92
CA LEU A 304 -14.00 -5.43 -2.43
C LEU A 304 -14.20 -6.71 -1.61
N TYR A 305 -15.45 -7.06 -1.29
CA TYR A 305 -15.77 -8.04 -0.27
C TYR A 305 -17.12 -8.73 -0.47
N ASP A 306 -17.14 -10.00 -0.85
CA ASP A 306 -18.39 -10.77 -0.99
C ASP A 306 -18.82 -11.56 0.27
N GLY A 307 -18.00 -11.60 1.32
CA GLY A 307 -18.26 -12.44 2.51
C GLY A 307 -17.33 -13.65 2.64
N PRO A 308 -17.32 -14.33 3.81
CA PRO A 308 -16.84 -15.71 3.93
C PRO A 308 -17.81 -16.72 3.29
#